data_AF-A0A917PA61-F1
#
_entry.id   AF-A0A917PA61-F1
#
_cell.length_a   1.000
_cell.length_b   1.000
_cell.length_c   1.000
_cell.angle_alpha   90.00
_cell.angle_beta   90.00
_cell.angle_gamma   90.00
#
_symmetry.space_group_name_H-M   'P 1'
#
loop_
_entity.id
_entity.type
_entity.pdbx_description
1 polymer ?
#
loop_
_entity_poly.entity_id
_entity_poly.type
_entity_poly.pdbx_seq_one_letter_code
_entity_poly.pdbx_strand_id
1 'polypeptide(L)'
;MTLALPASTLRAGDNFALTTSVDRTSAYLYLYSVDPAGQIQQLLPNRTGSATKPLPEQPFLVEAGQTIAFPSKDARFSVFVEGPPGTSTLVAFASVQPLNLDALRTYPSTSDTFAQMNIAGFNALSEGLKMAADALPGNLYAQTTAAFTVVK
;
A
#
# COMPACT_ATOMS: atom_id res chain seq x y z
N MET A 1 9.81 10.98 -0.99
CA MET A 1 8.69 10.21 -0.39
C MET A 1 9.11 9.63 0.95
N THR A 2 8.23 9.60 1.95
CA THR A 2 8.48 8.91 3.23
C THR A 2 7.39 7.90 3.56
N LEU A 3 7.72 6.92 4.39
CA LEU A 3 6.78 5.97 4.98
C LEU A 3 7.18 5.81 6.45
N ALA A 4 6.26 6.14 7.35
CA ALA A 4 6.47 6.07 8.78
C ALA A 4 5.41 5.18 9.42
N LEU A 5 5.90 4.29 10.28
CA LEU A 5 5.12 3.38 11.11
C LEU A 5 5.01 3.93 12.53
N PRO A 6 3.96 3.55 13.29
CA PRO A 6 3.79 4.01 14.66
C PRO A 6 4.77 3.33 15.62
N ALA A 7 5.25 2.12 15.26
CA ALA A 7 6.27 1.38 15.99
C ALA A 7 6.99 0.40 15.05
N SER A 8 8.21 0.00 15.41
CA SER A 8 8.96 -1.07 14.74
C SER A 8 8.52 -2.47 15.16
N THR A 9 7.64 -2.59 16.16
CA THR A 9 7.07 -3.85 16.64
C THR A 9 5.58 -3.66 16.89
N LEU A 10 4.75 -4.53 16.32
CA LEU A 10 3.29 -4.49 16.43
C LEU A 10 2.75 -5.88 16.79
N ARG A 11 1.62 -5.95 17.52
CA ARG A 11 0.99 -7.23 17.84
C ARG A 11 -0.01 -7.62 16.78
N ALA A 12 -0.09 -8.91 16.46
CA ALA A 12 -1.13 -9.43 15.59
C ALA A 12 -2.52 -9.08 16.16
N GLY A 13 -3.40 -8.53 15.32
CA GLY A 13 -4.71 -8.04 15.72
C GLY A 13 -4.74 -6.60 16.24
N ASP A 14 -3.59 -5.95 16.46
CA ASP A 14 -3.57 -4.52 16.78
C ASP A 14 -3.97 -3.69 15.55
N ASN A 15 -4.75 -2.64 15.81
CA ASN A 15 -4.94 -1.58 14.85
C ASN A 15 -3.63 -0.81 14.65
N PHE A 16 -3.30 -0.50 13.41
CA PHE A 16 -2.19 0.40 13.13
C PHE A 16 -2.58 1.47 12.10
N ALA A 17 -1.93 2.62 12.23
CA ALA A 17 -2.00 3.68 11.26
C ALA A 17 -0.58 3.99 10.80
N LEU A 18 -0.39 4.11 9.49
CA LEU A 18 0.86 4.56 8.88
C LEU A 18 0.68 5.97 8.35
N THR A 19 1.79 6.68 8.18
CA THR A 19 1.80 7.94 7.43
C THR A 19 2.77 7.85 6.27
N THR A 20 2.40 8.43 5.15
CA THR A 20 3.29 8.53 3.99
C THR A 20 3.17 9.90 3.36
N SER A 21 4.27 10.41 2.81
CA SER A 21 4.31 11.71 2.18
C SER A 21 4.93 11.64 0.80
N VAL A 22 4.43 12.51 -0.09
CA VAL A 22 5.03 12.77 -1.39
C VAL A 22 5.62 14.18 -1.35
N ASP A 23 6.88 14.33 -1.73
CA ASP A 23 7.68 15.52 -1.44
C ASP A 23 7.62 16.60 -2.53
N ARG A 24 7.88 16.26 -3.80
CA ARG A 24 8.08 17.27 -4.86
C ARG A 24 7.06 17.22 -6.00
N THR A 25 6.44 16.08 -6.25
CA THR A 25 5.53 15.89 -7.39
C THR A 25 4.27 15.18 -6.94
N SER A 26 3.09 15.67 -7.32
CA SER A 26 1.84 14.97 -7.04
C SER A 26 1.85 13.59 -7.69
N ALA A 27 1.50 12.55 -6.94
CA ALA A 27 1.65 11.17 -7.37
C ALA A 27 0.52 10.27 -6.84
N TYR A 28 0.20 9.26 -7.62
CA TYR A 28 -0.68 8.18 -7.25
C TYR A 28 0.03 7.22 -6.31
N LEU A 29 -0.54 7.04 -5.12
CA LEU A 29 0.02 6.20 -4.08
C LEU A 29 -0.54 4.77 -4.13
N TYR A 30 0.36 3.81 -4.01
CA TYR A 30 0.07 2.40 -3.84
C TYR A 30 0.76 1.91 -2.57
N LEU A 31 0.02 1.21 -1.72
CA LEU A 31 0.53 0.66 -0.47
C LEU A 31 0.33 -0.85 -0.46
N TYR A 32 1.38 -1.56 -0.10
CA TYR A 32 1.40 -3.01 0.03
C TYR A 32 1.95 -3.41 1.38
N SER A 33 1.43 -4.50 1.92
CA SER A 33 2.03 -5.24 3.03
C SER A 33 2.56 -6.55 2.49
N VAL A 34 3.80 -6.89 2.83
CA VAL A 34 4.41 -8.19 2.57
C VAL A 34 4.59 -8.87 3.92
N ASP A 35 3.91 -9.98 4.13
CA ASP A 35 3.99 -10.75 5.38
C ASP A 35 5.28 -11.61 5.43
N PRO A 36 5.58 -12.27 6.57
CA PRO A 36 6.78 -13.11 6.69
C PRO A 36 6.75 -14.35 5.77
N ALA A 37 5.57 -14.76 5.29
CA ALA A 37 5.40 -15.85 4.32
C ALA A 37 5.53 -15.36 2.86
N GLY A 38 5.74 -14.06 2.63
CA GLY A 38 5.83 -13.45 1.32
C GLY A 38 4.47 -13.19 0.66
N GLN A 39 3.36 -13.38 1.36
CA GLN A 39 2.05 -12.99 0.87
C GLN A 39 1.95 -11.48 0.81
N ILE A 40 1.33 -10.98 -0.27
CA ILE A 40 1.27 -9.55 -0.53
C ILE A 40 -0.19 -9.12 -0.54
N GLN A 41 -0.50 -8.19 0.36
CA GLN A 41 -1.80 -7.56 0.45
C GLN A 41 -1.70 -6.11 -0.01
N GLN A 42 -2.56 -5.71 -0.94
CA GLN A 42 -2.69 -4.33 -1.39
C GLN A 42 -3.60 -3.56 -0.43
N LEU A 43 -2.99 -2.69 0.36
CA LEU A 43 -3.66 -1.77 1.28
C LEU A 43 -4.25 -0.57 0.55
N LEU A 44 -3.57 -0.06 -0.47
CA LEU A 44 -4.05 0.99 -1.37
C LEU A 44 -3.63 0.74 -2.83
N PRO A 45 -4.50 1.09 -3.80
CA PRO A 45 -5.91 1.43 -3.62
C PRO A 45 -6.73 0.22 -3.13
N ASN A 46 -7.76 0.45 -2.31
CA ASN A 46 -8.66 -0.57 -1.78
C ASN A 46 -10.13 -0.25 -2.14
N ARG A 47 -11.07 -1.17 -1.89
CA ARG A 47 -12.49 -0.98 -2.25
C ARG A 47 -13.25 0.04 -1.38
N THR A 48 -12.67 0.48 -0.25
CA THR A 48 -13.38 1.31 0.74
C THR A 48 -12.74 2.68 1.03
N GLY A 49 -11.62 3.05 0.41
CA GLY A 49 -11.02 4.40 0.54
C GLY A 49 -11.67 5.41 -0.42
N SER A 50 -12.02 6.65 -0.06
CA SER A 50 -11.81 7.51 1.12
C SER A 50 -13.09 8.29 1.46
N ALA A 51 -13.30 8.66 2.72
CA ALA A 51 -14.40 9.57 3.13
C ALA A 51 -14.35 10.97 2.47
N THR A 52 -13.22 11.35 1.86
CA THR A 52 -13.06 12.61 1.11
C THR A 52 -13.17 12.46 -0.41
N LYS A 53 -13.24 11.22 -0.94
CA LYS A 53 -13.63 10.94 -2.33
C LYS A 53 -14.00 9.45 -2.45
N PRO A 54 -15.28 9.12 -2.64
CA PRO A 54 -15.68 7.78 -3.05
C PRO A 54 -15.47 7.67 -4.55
N LEU A 55 -14.49 6.89 -4.99
CA LEU A 55 -14.47 6.46 -6.39
C LEU A 55 -14.20 4.96 -6.46
N PRO A 56 -15.07 4.20 -7.13
CA PRO A 56 -14.64 2.92 -7.67
C PRO A 56 -13.48 3.24 -8.63
N GLU A 57 -12.35 2.56 -8.46
CA GLU A 57 -11.26 2.47 -9.44
C GLU A 57 -10.33 3.70 -9.64
N GLN A 58 -10.41 4.79 -8.88
CA GLN A 58 -9.42 5.87 -9.02
C GLN A 58 -8.23 5.74 -8.04
N PRO A 59 -6.98 5.82 -8.53
CA PRO A 59 -5.80 5.76 -7.68
C PRO A 59 -5.70 6.99 -6.77
N PHE A 60 -5.17 6.79 -5.56
CA PHE A 60 -5.10 7.80 -4.51
C PHE A 60 -4.03 8.85 -4.86
N LEU A 61 -4.45 9.93 -5.53
CA LEU A 61 -3.57 11.04 -5.88
C LEU A 61 -3.25 11.86 -4.63
N VAL A 62 -1.98 11.91 -4.27
CA VAL A 62 -1.43 12.73 -3.20
C VAL A 62 -0.75 13.95 -3.82
N GLU A 63 -1.07 15.14 -3.33
CA GLU A 63 -0.45 16.37 -3.84
C GLU A 63 1.01 16.50 -3.36
N ALA A 64 1.84 17.21 -4.14
CA ALA A 64 3.22 17.49 -3.75
C ALA A 64 3.28 18.19 -2.37
N GLY A 65 4.13 17.68 -1.48
CA GLY A 65 4.28 18.16 -0.10
C GLY A 65 3.21 17.64 0.87
N GLN A 66 2.21 16.90 0.40
CA GLN A 66 1.15 16.38 1.25
C GLN A 66 1.60 15.12 2.01
N THR A 67 1.29 15.08 3.30
CA THR A 67 1.39 13.87 4.13
C THR A 67 0.00 13.33 4.37
N ILE A 68 -0.16 12.03 4.18
CA ILE A 68 -1.42 11.33 4.38
C ILE A 68 -1.26 10.29 5.49
N ALA A 69 -2.36 10.06 6.22
CA ALA A 69 -2.46 8.99 7.19
C ALA A 69 -3.37 7.90 6.62
N PHE A 70 -2.99 6.64 6.84
CA PHE A 70 -3.77 5.48 6.44
C PHE A 70 -3.94 4.50 7.62
N PRO A 71 -5.17 4.10 7.95
CA PRO A 71 -6.45 4.66 7.47
C PRO A 71 -6.57 6.18 7.73
N SER A 72 -7.39 6.87 6.95
CA SER A 72 -7.71 8.27 7.25
C SER A 72 -8.54 8.35 8.54
N LYS A 73 -8.51 9.50 9.24
CA LYS A 73 -9.26 9.68 10.49
C LYS A 73 -10.77 9.47 10.34
N ASP A 74 -11.29 9.70 9.13
CA ASP A 74 -12.71 9.57 8.79
C ASP A 74 -13.05 8.21 8.13
N ALA A 75 -12.06 7.30 8.03
CA ALA A 75 -12.27 5.99 7.42
C ALA A 75 -13.25 5.16 8.27
N ARG A 76 -14.24 4.54 7.59
CA ARG A 76 -15.18 3.59 8.21
C ARG A 76 -14.62 2.17 8.33
N PHE A 77 -13.30 2.02 8.19
CA PHE A 77 -12.60 0.76 8.30
C PHE A 77 -11.32 0.95 9.13
N SER A 78 -10.85 -0.14 9.72
CA SER A 78 -9.57 -0.20 10.42
C SER A 78 -8.66 -1.19 9.74
N VAL A 79 -7.36 -0.98 9.86
CA VAL A 79 -6.35 -1.90 9.35
C VAL A 79 -5.70 -2.54 10.56
N PHE A 80 -5.71 -3.87 10.56
CA PHE A 80 -5.15 -4.68 11.62
C PHE A 80 -3.85 -5.30 11.14
N VAL A 81 -2.94 -5.55 12.07
CA VAL A 81 -1.75 -6.36 11.77
C VAL A 81 -2.18 -7.80 11.58
N GLU A 82 -2.05 -8.28 10.34
CA GLU A 82 -2.35 -9.66 9.95
C GLU A 82 -1.06 -10.49 9.82
N GLY A 83 -1.22 -11.81 9.86
CA GLY A 83 -0.14 -12.77 9.59
C GLY A 83 0.55 -13.35 10.82
N PRO A 84 1.42 -14.36 10.61
CA PRO A 84 2.17 -14.99 11.68
C PRO A 84 3.24 -14.03 12.26
N PRO A 85 3.72 -14.28 13.48
CA PRO A 85 4.86 -13.55 14.03
C PRO A 85 6.07 -13.64 13.12
N GLY A 86 6.77 -12.52 12.94
CA GLY A 86 7.90 -12.41 12.03
C GLY A 86 8.07 -11.01 11.48
N THR A 87 9.00 -10.83 10.55
CA THR A 87 9.24 -9.53 9.91
C THR A 87 8.28 -9.34 8.76
N SER A 88 7.38 -8.36 8.89
CA SER A 88 6.56 -7.86 7.80
C SER A 88 7.17 -6.58 7.22
N THR A 89 6.95 -6.33 5.94
CA THR A 89 7.45 -5.14 5.25
C THR A 89 6.31 -4.41 4.57
N LEU A 90 6.11 -3.14 4.92
CA LEU A 90 5.28 -2.26 4.14
C LEU A 90 6.08 -1.68 2.98
N VAL A 91 5.44 -1.61 1.83
CA VAL A 91 6.02 -1.06 0.62
C VAL A 91 5.09 0.01 0.09
N ALA A 92 5.62 1.20 -0.13
CA ALA A 92 4.88 2.31 -0.66
C ALA A 92 5.50 2.75 -1.99
N PHE A 93 4.66 2.84 -3.01
CA PHE A 93 5.02 3.26 -4.36
C PHE A 93 4.24 4.51 -4.74
N ALA A 94 4.90 5.42 -5.43
CA ALA A 94 4.32 6.63 -5.98
C ALA A 94 4.57 6.66 -7.49
N SER A 95 3.52 6.86 -8.28
CA SER A 95 3.62 7.04 -9.73
C SER A 95 2.99 8.35 -10.20
N VAL A 96 3.49 8.98 -11.25
CA VAL A 96 2.93 10.25 -11.77
C VAL A 96 1.66 10.05 -12.61
N GLN A 97 1.44 8.84 -13.11
CA GLN A 97 0.27 8.39 -13.86
C GLN A 97 -0.32 7.11 -13.23
N PRO A 98 -1.63 6.84 -13.41
CA PRO A 98 -2.27 5.62 -12.94
C PRO A 98 -1.57 4.37 -13.48
N LEU A 99 -1.16 3.46 -12.60
CA LEU A 99 -0.77 2.11 -12.97
C LEU A 99 -2.02 1.23 -13.11
N ASN A 100 -2.11 0.48 -14.21
CA ASN A 100 -3.07 -0.61 -14.33
C ASN A 100 -2.48 -1.87 -13.69
N LEU A 101 -3.07 -2.29 -12.57
CA LEU A 101 -2.63 -3.45 -11.78
C LEU A 101 -3.65 -4.58 -11.76
N ASP A 102 -4.72 -4.50 -12.57
CA ASP A 102 -5.84 -5.44 -12.50
C ASP A 102 -5.44 -6.87 -12.85
N ALA A 103 -4.42 -7.04 -13.69
CA ALA A 103 -3.86 -8.36 -13.99
C ALA A 103 -3.03 -8.96 -12.83
N LEU A 104 -2.56 -8.12 -11.89
CA LEU A 104 -1.65 -8.52 -10.81
C LEU A 104 -2.35 -8.70 -9.47
N ARG A 105 -3.58 -8.23 -9.33
CA ARG A 105 -4.35 -8.26 -8.07
C ARG A 105 -5.65 -9.04 -8.22
N THR A 106 -6.05 -9.72 -7.15
CA THR A 106 -7.34 -10.39 -7.03
C THR A 106 -8.00 -9.99 -5.72
N TYR A 107 -9.32 -9.87 -5.73
CA TYR A 107 -10.10 -9.73 -4.49
C TYR A 107 -10.69 -11.10 -4.16
N PRO A 108 -10.33 -11.70 -3.02
CA PRO A 108 -10.76 -13.07 -2.70
C PRO A 108 -12.29 -13.23 -2.69
N SER A 109 -13.02 -12.21 -2.26
CA SER A 109 -14.48 -12.13 -2.28
C SER A 109 -15.01 -10.76 -2.71
N THR A 110 -16.31 -10.66 -2.99
CA THR A 110 -16.99 -9.38 -3.27
C THR A 110 -17.06 -8.47 -2.03
N SER A 111 -16.92 -9.03 -0.83
CA SER A 111 -16.94 -8.33 0.46
C SER A 111 -15.56 -7.85 0.94
N ASP A 112 -14.45 -8.34 0.35
CA ASP A 112 -13.12 -7.96 0.81
C ASP A 112 -12.77 -6.52 0.46
N THR A 113 -12.19 -5.82 1.44
CA THR A 113 -11.73 -4.43 1.28
C THR A 113 -10.40 -4.37 0.53
N PHE A 114 -9.47 -5.25 0.87
CA PHE A 114 -8.09 -5.26 0.35
C PHE A 114 -7.92 -6.31 -0.75
N ALA A 115 -7.09 -6.01 -1.74
CA ALA A 115 -6.74 -6.99 -2.77
C ALA A 115 -5.56 -7.83 -2.31
N GLN A 116 -5.49 -9.09 -2.74
CA GLN A 116 -4.28 -9.91 -2.68
C GLN A 116 -3.57 -9.83 -4.03
N MET A 117 -2.24 -9.82 -4.01
CA MET A 117 -1.48 -9.88 -5.26
C MET A 117 -1.27 -11.35 -5.67
N ASN A 118 -1.33 -11.60 -6.98
CA ASN A 118 -1.07 -12.93 -7.56
C ASN A 118 0.44 -13.25 -7.62
N ILE A 119 1.28 -12.40 -7.04
CA ILE A 119 2.73 -12.51 -6.96
C ILE A 119 3.13 -12.50 -5.49
N ALA A 120 4.19 -13.25 -5.16
CA ALA A 120 4.68 -13.41 -3.80
C ALA A 120 6.11 -12.88 -3.67
N GLY A 121 6.40 -12.25 -2.53
CA GLY A 121 7.70 -11.70 -2.19
C GLY A 121 7.99 -10.31 -2.76
N PHE A 122 8.79 -9.55 -1.99
CA PHE A 122 9.15 -8.17 -2.30
C PHE A 122 9.81 -7.99 -3.67
N ASN A 123 10.73 -8.89 -4.06
CA ASN A 123 11.46 -8.77 -5.33
C ASN A 123 10.51 -8.88 -6.52
N ALA A 124 9.62 -9.87 -6.53
CA ALA A 124 8.63 -10.05 -7.60
C ALA A 124 7.65 -8.86 -7.67
N LEU A 125 7.23 -8.32 -6.52
CA LEU A 125 6.42 -7.10 -6.47
C LEU A 125 7.15 -5.90 -7.04
N SER A 126 8.40 -5.68 -6.62
CA SER A 126 9.20 -4.55 -7.08
C SER A 126 9.49 -4.64 -8.58
N GLU A 127 9.77 -5.83 -9.10
CA GLU A 127 9.96 -6.06 -10.54
C GLU A 127 8.67 -5.87 -11.33
N GLY A 128 7.55 -6.46 -10.89
CA GLY A 128 6.26 -6.31 -11.56
C GLY A 128 5.78 -4.86 -11.60
N LEU A 129 5.96 -4.12 -10.51
CA LEU A 129 5.62 -2.69 -10.45
C LEU A 129 6.58 -1.85 -11.28
N LYS A 130 7.88 -2.18 -11.28
CA LYS A 130 8.86 -1.52 -12.15
C LYS A 130 8.54 -1.77 -13.62
N MET A 131 8.15 -2.98 -14.02
CA MET A 131 7.72 -3.27 -15.39
C MET A 131 6.45 -2.51 -15.78
N ALA A 132 5.46 -2.48 -14.88
CA ALA A 132 4.22 -1.72 -15.10
C ALA A 132 4.48 -0.20 -15.22
N ALA A 133 5.45 0.31 -14.45
CA ALA A 133 5.85 1.71 -14.52
C ALA A 133 6.77 2.01 -15.71
N ASP A 134 7.74 1.15 -16.05
CA ASP A 134 8.67 1.34 -17.19
C ASP A 134 7.96 1.30 -18.54
N ALA A 135 6.81 0.62 -18.63
CA ALA A 135 5.90 0.71 -19.77
C ALA A 135 5.42 2.17 -20.04
N LEU A 136 5.55 3.04 -19.04
CA LEU A 136 5.27 4.48 -19.10
C LEU A 136 6.56 5.25 -18.71
N PRO A 137 7.39 5.69 -19.67
CA PRO A 137 8.68 6.30 -19.35
C PRO A 137 8.57 7.45 -18.34
N GLY A 138 9.29 7.35 -17.22
CA GLY A 138 9.27 8.34 -16.14
C GLY A 138 8.07 8.24 -15.19
N ASN A 139 7.28 7.17 -15.24
CA ASN A 139 6.08 7.04 -14.43
C ASN A 139 6.35 6.70 -12.96
N LEU A 140 7.39 5.91 -12.66
CA LEU A 140 7.77 5.64 -11.26
C LEU A 140 8.42 6.89 -10.67
N TYR A 141 7.75 7.49 -9.69
CA TYR A 141 8.24 8.69 -9.00
C TYR A 141 9.12 8.34 -7.80
N ALA A 142 8.63 7.46 -6.93
CA ALA A 142 9.36 7.07 -5.73
C ALA A 142 8.91 5.70 -5.21
N GLN A 143 9.81 5.02 -4.51
CA GLN A 143 9.54 3.79 -3.77
C GLN A 143 10.20 3.90 -2.40
N THR A 144 9.50 3.45 -1.36
CA THR A 144 10.04 3.36 -0.01
C THR A 144 9.49 2.13 0.70
N THR A 145 10.23 1.63 1.69
CA THR A 145 9.86 0.45 2.47
C THR A 145 10.03 0.73 3.95
N ALA A 146 9.20 0.10 4.77
CA ALA A 146 9.30 0.13 6.21
C ALA A 146 9.05 -1.27 6.77
N ALA A 147 10.06 -1.85 7.40
CA ALA A 147 9.95 -3.15 8.05
C ALA A 147 9.45 -3.00 9.50
N PHE A 148 8.67 -3.97 9.95
CA PHE A 148 8.23 -4.09 11.34
C PHE A 148 8.13 -5.55 11.75
N THR A 149 8.30 -5.81 13.04
CA THR A 149 8.16 -7.14 13.62
C THR A 149 6.74 -7.34 14.13
N VAL A 150 6.08 -8.38 13.63
CA VAL A 150 4.81 -8.88 14.17
C VAL A 150 5.12 -9.81 15.34
N VAL A 151 4.51 -9.54 16.49
CA VAL A 151 4.56 -10.37 17.69
C VAL A 151 3.15 -10.86 18.07
N LYS A 152 3.07 -11.85 18.96
CA LYS A 152 1.81 -12.23 19.62
C LYS A 152 1.60 -11.36 20.84
#